data_AF-A0A6L3N888-F1
#
_entry.id   AF-A0A6L3N888-F1
#
_cell.length_a   1.000
_cell.length_b   1.000
_cell.length_c   1.000
_cell.angle_alpha   90.00
_cell.angle_beta   90.00
_cell.angle_gamma   90.00
#
_symmetry.space_group_name_H-M   'P 1'
#
loop_
_entity.id
_entity.type
_entity.pdbx_description
1 polymer ?
#
loop_
_entity_poly.entity_id
_entity_poly.type
_entity_poly.pdbx_seq_one_letter_code
_entity_poly.pdbx_strand_id
1 'polypeptide(L)'
;AEHAAQANALVADASAAATDGDTAVQRVVATMDDIGRATRRIAEITGTIEGIAFQTNILALNAAVEAARAGEHGKGFAVVAAEVRALAQRSAAAVKEIDALSAESSTTVEQGYRIADAARGTMRDIVQRVDQVSTLIGEISAASREQSTGIEQVNQAITQIGEATQQNATLISDAERAAVALRDQAAQLSEAVSVFRLARDA
;
A
#
# COMPACT_ATOMS: atom_id res chain seq x y z
N ALA A 1 7.82 -23.24 -5.60
CA ALA A 1 8.89 -22.27 -5.31
C ALA A 1 8.85 -21.05 -6.24
N GLU A 2 8.75 -21.23 -7.57
CA GLU A 2 8.66 -20.12 -8.54
C GLU A 2 7.57 -19.09 -8.22
N HIS A 3 6.36 -19.53 -7.87
CA HIS A 3 5.26 -18.62 -7.51
C HIS A 3 5.57 -17.75 -6.28
N ALA A 4 6.33 -18.26 -5.30
CA ALA A 4 6.74 -17.48 -4.14
C ALA A 4 7.81 -16.44 -4.50
N ALA A 5 8.75 -16.79 -5.39
CA ALA A 5 9.75 -15.84 -5.89
C ALA A 5 9.09 -14.70 -6.68
N GLN A 6 8.12 -15.03 -7.55
CA GLN A 6 7.37 -14.04 -8.32
C GLN A 6 6.51 -13.14 -7.41
N ALA A 7 5.87 -13.72 -6.38
CA ALA A 7 5.12 -12.96 -5.39
C ALA A 7 6.02 -11.99 -4.61
N ASN A 8 7.24 -12.41 -4.25
CA ASN A 8 8.22 -11.53 -3.58
C ASN A 8 8.63 -10.34 -4.45
N ALA A 9 8.81 -10.53 -5.76
CA ALA A 9 9.07 -9.43 -6.68
C ALA A 9 7.91 -8.43 -6.72
N LEU A 10 6.67 -8.93 -6.80
CA LEU A 10 5.46 -8.08 -6.82
C LEU A 10 5.32 -7.26 -5.52
N VAL A 11 5.65 -7.87 -4.38
CA VAL A 11 5.66 -7.22 -3.07
C VAL A 11 6.73 -6.13 -2.99
N ALA A 12 7.92 -6.38 -3.53
CA ALA A 12 8.97 -5.37 -3.61
C ALA A 12 8.53 -4.16 -4.47
N ASP A 13 7.91 -4.42 -5.62
CA ASP A 13 7.38 -3.36 -6.49
C ASP A 13 6.26 -2.56 -5.79
N ALA A 14 5.36 -3.23 -5.06
CA ALA A 14 4.32 -2.57 -4.27
C ALA A 14 4.91 -1.70 -3.14
N SER A 15 5.96 -2.18 -2.47
CA SER A 15 6.67 -1.41 -1.44
C SER A 15 7.34 -0.17 -2.02
N ALA A 16 7.96 -0.29 -3.19
CA ALA A 16 8.56 0.84 -3.90
C ALA A 16 7.50 1.88 -4.27
N ALA A 17 6.38 1.44 -4.86
CA ALA A 17 5.27 2.33 -5.21
C ALA A 17 4.66 3.05 -3.98
N ALA A 18 4.55 2.37 -2.84
CA ALA A 18 4.09 2.99 -1.60
C ALA A 18 5.09 4.03 -1.07
N THR A 19 6.39 3.79 -1.20
CA THR A 19 7.46 4.73 -0.81
C THR A 19 7.47 5.97 -1.70
N ASP A 20 7.28 5.79 -3.01
CA ASP A 20 7.12 6.89 -3.96
C ASP A 20 5.86 7.70 -3.64
N GLY A 21 4.77 7.01 -3.26
CA GLY A 21 3.55 7.62 -2.77
C GLY A 21 3.77 8.49 -1.52
N ASP A 22 4.52 8.01 -0.54
CA ASP A 22 4.89 8.80 0.64
C ASP A 22 5.67 10.06 0.26
N THR A 23 6.64 9.93 -0.65
CA THR A 23 7.41 11.07 -1.17
C THR A 23 6.52 12.10 -1.90
N ALA A 24 5.56 11.64 -2.69
CA ALA A 24 4.60 12.51 -3.36
C ALA A 24 3.72 13.27 -2.35
N VAL A 25 3.23 12.59 -1.31
CA VAL A 25 2.45 13.21 -0.23
C VAL A 25 3.30 14.23 0.54
N GLN A 26 4.57 13.96 0.80
CA GLN A 26 5.48 14.94 1.43
C GLN A 26 5.60 16.22 0.59
N ARG A 27 5.69 16.10 -0.75
CA ARG A 27 5.71 17.26 -1.65
C ARG A 27 4.40 18.06 -1.60
N VAL A 28 3.24 17.39 -1.51
CA VAL A 28 1.94 18.06 -1.35
C VAL A 28 1.92 18.88 -0.05
N VAL A 29 2.39 18.30 1.06
CA VAL A 29 2.45 19.00 2.35
C VAL A 29 3.39 20.21 2.29
N ALA A 30 4.55 20.08 1.67
CA ALA A 30 5.46 21.22 1.46
C ALA A 30 4.80 22.34 0.64
N THR A 31 4.06 21.96 -0.42
CA THR A 31 3.33 22.93 -1.25
C THR A 31 2.22 23.63 -0.46
N MET A 32 1.52 22.92 0.42
CA MET A 32 0.53 23.53 1.32
C MET A 32 1.16 24.52 2.30
N ASP A 33 2.40 24.28 2.76
CA ASP A 33 3.14 25.25 3.59
C ASP A 33 3.50 26.51 2.83
N ASP A 34 3.98 26.35 1.59
CA ASP A 34 4.29 27.47 0.72
C ASP A 34 3.06 28.34 0.45
N ILE A 35 1.92 27.71 0.15
CA ILE A 35 0.64 28.42 -0.05
C ILE A 35 0.23 29.11 1.27
N GLY A 36 0.29 28.42 2.40
CA GLY A 36 -0.07 29.00 3.71
C GLY A 36 0.83 30.19 4.10
N ARG A 37 2.12 30.16 3.76
CA ARG A 37 3.03 31.30 3.93
C ARG A 37 2.68 32.46 2.99
N ALA A 38 2.38 32.16 1.73
CA ALA A 38 1.96 33.18 0.76
C ALA A 38 0.65 33.86 1.17
N THR A 39 -0.35 33.11 1.64
CA THR A 39 -1.64 33.66 2.11
C THR A 39 -1.45 34.57 3.33
N ARG A 40 -0.60 34.20 4.30
CA ARG A 40 -0.28 35.08 5.45
C ARG A 40 0.38 36.39 5.00
N ARG A 41 1.33 36.32 4.06
CA ARG A 41 1.97 37.51 3.51
C ARG A 41 0.99 38.41 2.76
N ILE A 42 0.02 37.83 2.05
CA ILE A 42 -1.06 38.61 1.43
C ILE A 42 -1.86 39.35 2.51
N ALA A 43 -2.28 38.67 3.59
CA ALA A 43 -3.03 39.28 4.68
C ALA A 43 -2.28 40.44 5.38
N GLU A 44 -0.96 40.33 5.52
CA GLU A 44 -0.13 41.42 6.07
C GLU A 44 -0.09 42.64 5.13
N ILE A 45 0.02 42.40 3.82
CA ILE A 45 0.04 43.46 2.81
C ILE A 45 -1.33 44.14 2.73
N THR A 46 -2.43 43.38 2.72
CA THR A 46 -3.79 43.92 2.67
C THR A 46 -4.10 44.76 3.90
N GLY A 47 -3.69 44.33 5.10
CA GLY A 47 -3.80 45.13 6.32
C GLY A 47 -3.04 46.47 6.23
N THR A 48 -1.87 46.49 5.59
CA THR A 48 -1.14 47.75 5.33
C THR A 48 -1.91 48.65 4.36
N ILE A 49 -2.52 48.08 3.31
CA ILE A 49 -3.34 48.83 2.33
C ILE A 49 -4.60 49.40 2.99
N GLU A 50 -5.27 48.65 3.89
CA GLU A 50 -6.39 49.17 4.67
C GLU A 50 -5.97 50.37 5.52
N GLY A 51 -4.81 50.29 6.17
CA GLY A 51 -4.21 51.40 6.91
C GLY A 51 -3.98 52.66 6.05
N ILE A 52 -3.44 52.48 4.83
CA ILE A 52 -3.24 53.58 3.87
C ILE A 52 -4.58 54.16 3.42
N ALA A 53 -5.56 53.32 3.11
CA ALA A 53 -6.90 53.75 2.73
C ALA A 53 -7.58 54.56 3.85
N PHE A 54 -7.45 54.11 5.09
CA PHE A 54 -7.95 54.82 6.27
C PHE A 54 -7.28 56.19 6.43
N GLN A 55 -5.95 56.26 6.35
CA GLN A 55 -5.21 57.53 6.41
C GLN A 55 -5.61 58.49 5.28
N THR A 56 -5.77 57.97 4.06
CA THR A 56 -6.22 58.74 2.89
C THR A 56 -7.63 59.30 3.10
N ASN A 57 -8.53 58.51 3.69
CA ASN A 57 -9.88 58.94 4.04
C ASN A 57 -9.88 60.08 5.08
N ILE A 58 -8.98 60.03 6.07
CA ILE A 58 -8.83 61.11 7.06
C ILE A 58 -8.23 62.37 6.42
N LEU A 59 -7.22 62.24 5.56
CA LEU A 59 -6.64 63.35 4.79
C LEU A 59 -7.68 64.04 3.92
N ALA A 60 -8.51 63.27 3.22
CA ALA A 60 -9.59 63.77 2.39
C ALA A 60 -10.67 64.51 3.21
N LEU A 61 -11.01 64.00 4.40
CA LEU A 61 -11.91 64.68 5.33
C LEU A 61 -11.32 66.03 5.77
N ASN A 62 -10.05 66.09 6.16
CA ASN A 62 -9.39 67.33 6.55
C ASN A 62 -9.35 68.35 5.39
N ALA A 63 -9.06 67.89 4.17
CA ALA A 63 -9.09 68.73 2.98
C ALA A 63 -10.50 69.29 2.68
N ALA A 64 -11.55 68.50 2.88
CA ALA A 64 -12.93 68.97 2.74
C ALA A 64 -13.28 70.05 3.77
N VAL A 65 -12.79 69.91 5.00
CA VAL A 65 -12.97 70.94 6.06
C VAL A 65 -12.26 72.23 5.70
N GLU A 66 -11.01 72.17 5.23
CA GLU A 66 -10.26 73.38 4.85
C GLU A 66 -10.84 74.04 3.59
N ALA A 67 -11.35 73.25 2.63
CA ALA A 67 -12.06 73.75 1.47
C ALA A 67 -13.35 74.50 1.86
N ALA A 68 -14.11 73.98 2.84
CA ALA A 68 -15.28 74.69 3.37
C ALA A 68 -14.89 76.00 4.07
N ARG A 69 -13.73 76.02 4.76
CA ARG A 69 -13.21 77.21 5.43
C ARG A 69 -12.78 78.31 4.46
N ALA A 70 -12.28 77.95 3.28
CA ALA A 70 -11.90 78.87 2.21
C ALA A 70 -13.10 79.44 1.41
N GLY A 71 -14.33 79.00 1.69
CA GLY A 71 -15.55 79.50 1.06
C GLY A 71 -15.56 79.31 -0.46
N GLU A 72 -15.85 80.38 -1.20
CA GLU A 72 -15.96 80.34 -2.68
C GLU A 72 -14.65 79.90 -3.37
N HIS A 73 -13.50 80.23 -2.80
CA HIS A 73 -12.20 79.85 -3.35
C HIS A 73 -11.87 78.36 -3.15
N GLY A 74 -12.54 77.67 -2.22
CA GLY A 74 -12.33 76.27 -1.91
C GLY A 74 -13.17 75.28 -2.73
N LYS A 75 -14.09 75.74 -3.57
CA LYS A 75 -15.05 74.88 -4.29
C LYS A 75 -14.38 73.78 -5.13
N GLY A 76 -13.30 74.11 -5.84
CA GLY A 76 -12.55 73.11 -6.62
C GLY A 76 -11.86 72.06 -5.74
N PHE A 77 -11.29 72.49 -4.61
CA PHE A 77 -10.66 71.58 -3.63
C PHE A 77 -11.68 70.68 -2.93
N ALA A 78 -12.89 71.16 -2.67
CA ALA A 78 -13.96 70.36 -2.07
C ALA A 78 -14.35 69.16 -2.94
N VAL A 79 -14.42 69.35 -4.27
CA VAL A 79 -14.72 68.26 -5.21
C VAL A 79 -13.60 67.20 -5.21
N VAL A 80 -12.34 67.65 -5.26
CA VAL A 80 -11.19 66.73 -5.21
C VAL A 80 -11.18 65.95 -3.90
N ALA A 81 -11.44 66.62 -2.77
CA ALA A 81 -11.50 65.97 -1.46
C ALA A 81 -12.61 64.90 -1.39
N ALA A 82 -13.78 65.16 -1.99
CA ALA A 82 -14.85 64.17 -2.06
C ALA A 82 -14.47 62.94 -2.91
N GLU A 83 -13.82 63.15 -4.06
CA GLU A 83 -13.38 62.06 -4.94
C GLU A 83 -12.29 61.19 -4.29
N VAL A 84 -11.31 61.82 -3.64
CA VAL A 84 -10.26 61.10 -2.89
C VAL A 84 -10.87 60.28 -1.76
N ARG A 85 -11.87 60.83 -1.06
CA ARG A 85 -12.59 60.11 0.00
C ARG A 85 -13.33 58.89 -0.55
N ALA A 86 -14.05 59.05 -1.67
CA ALA A 86 -14.77 57.96 -2.31
C ALA A 86 -13.81 56.85 -2.78
N LEU A 87 -12.65 57.23 -3.33
CA LEU A 87 -11.61 56.28 -3.73
C LEU A 87 -11.04 55.51 -2.53
N ALA A 88 -10.76 56.20 -1.42
CA ALA A 88 -10.29 55.57 -0.19
C ALA A 88 -11.30 54.55 0.37
N GLN A 89 -12.58 54.89 0.39
CA GLN A 89 -13.65 53.98 0.82
C GLN A 89 -13.78 52.77 -0.11
N ARG A 90 -13.68 52.96 -1.43
CA ARG A 90 -13.67 51.86 -2.41
C ARG A 90 -12.47 50.93 -2.22
N SER A 91 -11.29 51.49 -1.95
CA SER A 91 -10.08 50.70 -1.65
C SER A 91 -10.27 49.86 -0.39
N ALA A 92 -10.83 50.42 0.67
CA ALA A 92 -11.09 49.69 1.91
C ALA A 92 -12.12 48.56 1.72
N ALA A 93 -13.15 48.77 0.89
CA ALA A 93 -14.10 47.71 0.55
C ALA A 93 -13.42 46.56 -0.22
N ALA A 94 -12.60 46.88 -1.23
CA ALA A 94 -11.86 45.86 -1.98
C ALA A 94 -10.88 45.07 -1.10
N VAL A 95 -10.21 45.73 -0.15
CA VAL A 95 -9.32 45.04 0.80
C VAL A 95 -10.10 44.01 1.63
N LYS A 96 -11.30 44.35 2.12
CA LYS A 96 -12.13 43.40 2.88
C LYS A 96 -12.53 42.17 2.06
N GLU A 97 -12.76 42.33 0.76
CA GLU A 97 -13.03 41.19 -0.13
C GLU A 97 -11.78 40.29 -0.28
N ILE A 98 -10.59 40.88 -0.41
CA ILE A 98 -9.32 40.12 -0.47
C ILE A 98 -9.04 39.40 0.86
N ASP A 99 -9.33 40.03 2.00
CA ASP A 99 -9.16 39.41 3.31
C ASP A 99 -10.11 38.21 3.50
N ALA A 100 -11.35 38.32 3.04
CA ALA A 100 -12.30 37.20 3.04
C ALA A 100 -11.79 36.02 2.19
N LEU A 101 -11.32 36.29 0.97
CA LEU A 101 -10.73 35.26 0.10
C LEU A 101 -9.46 34.64 0.69
N SER A 102 -8.64 35.44 1.38
CA SER A 102 -7.43 34.96 2.07
C SER A 102 -7.79 34.05 3.25
N ALA A 103 -8.81 34.39 4.02
CA ALA A 103 -9.30 33.56 5.13
C ALA A 103 -9.88 32.22 4.64
N GLU A 104 -10.64 32.25 3.53
CA GLU A 104 -11.15 31.04 2.87
C GLU A 104 -9.99 30.17 2.35
N SER A 105 -8.99 30.79 1.72
CA SER A 105 -7.78 30.10 1.25
C SER A 105 -7.01 29.44 2.40
N SER A 106 -6.85 30.13 3.54
CA SER A 106 -6.22 29.56 4.74
C SER A 106 -6.98 28.33 5.26
N THR A 107 -8.32 28.39 5.29
CA THR A 107 -9.15 27.25 5.69
C THR A 107 -8.98 26.07 4.73
N THR A 108 -8.91 26.34 3.43
CA THR A 108 -8.71 25.32 2.39
C THR A 108 -7.33 24.66 2.51
N VAL A 109 -6.28 25.44 2.78
CA VAL A 109 -4.93 24.92 3.03
C VAL A 109 -4.91 24.02 4.27
N GLU A 110 -5.57 24.41 5.36
CA GLU A 110 -5.66 23.59 6.58
C GLU A 110 -6.40 22.27 6.34
N GLN A 111 -7.46 22.27 5.53
CA GLN A 111 -8.13 21.04 5.10
C GLN A 111 -7.20 20.18 4.23
N GLY A 112 -6.48 20.78 3.29
CA GLY A 112 -5.49 20.10 2.46
C GLY A 112 -4.40 19.41 3.28
N TYR A 113 -3.91 20.07 4.33
CA TYR A 113 -2.97 19.49 5.29
C TYR A 113 -3.53 18.25 5.98
N ARG A 114 -4.77 18.31 6.49
CA ARG A 114 -5.41 17.17 7.16
C ARG A 114 -5.57 15.97 6.23
N ILE A 115 -5.96 16.22 4.98
CA ILE A 115 -6.12 15.16 3.97
C ILE A 115 -4.75 14.55 3.64
N ALA A 116 -3.73 15.38 3.42
CA ALA A 116 -2.39 14.90 3.10
C ALA A 116 -1.75 14.12 4.27
N ASP A 117 -1.97 14.54 5.52
CA ASP A 117 -1.50 13.80 6.68
C ASP A 117 -2.20 12.44 6.85
N ALA A 118 -3.52 12.38 6.62
CA ALA A 118 -4.25 11.11 6.59
C ALA A 118 -3.77 10.18 5.46
N ALA A 119 -3.47 10.73 4.29
CA ALA A 119 -2.90 9.98 3.17
C ALA A 119 -1.51 9.43 3.52
N ARG A 120 -0.67 10.22 4.21
CA ARG A 120 0.64 9.78 4.72
C ARG A 120 0.50 8.61 5.69
N GLY A 121 -0.46 8.69 6.62
CA GLY A 121 -0.78 7.58 7.54
C GLY A 121 -1.14 6.31 6.78
N THR A 122 -2.04 6.42 5.80
CA THR A 122 -2.43 5.29 4.94
C THR A 122 -1.25 4.69 4.17
N MET A 123 -0.32 5.50 3.65
CA MET A 123 0.87 4.99 2.95
C MET A 123 1.80 4.21 3.88
N ARG A 124 2.00 4.67 5.13
CA ARG A 124 2.77 3.91 6.13
C ARG A 124 2.12 2.57 6.47
N ASP A 125 0.80 2.56 6.64
CA ASP A 125 0.05 1.33 6.89
C ASP A 125 0.17 0.35 5.72
N ILE A 126 0.17 0.84 4.47
CA ILE A 126 0.41 0.01 3.28
C ILE A 126 1.80 -0.61 3.33
N VAL A 127 2.85 0.18 3.56
CA VAL A 127 4.24 -0.34 3.66
C VAL A 127 4.34 -1.42 4.73
N GLN A 128 3.75 -1.19 5.91
CA GLN A 128 3.75 -2.19 6.98
C GLN A 128 3.03 -3.49 6.58
N ARG A 129 1.88 -3.40 5.91
CA ARG A 129 1.14 -4.58 5.44
C ARG A 129 1.90 -5.33 4.35
N VAL A 130 2.56 -4.62 3.44
CA VAL A 130 3.38 -5.21 2.38
C VAL A 130 4.57 -5.97 2.98
N ASP A 131 5.20 -5.45 4.04
CA ASP A 131 6.28 -6.12 4.77
C ASP A 131 5.80 -7.42 5.44
N GLN A 132 4.61 -7.41 6.05
CA GLN A 132 3.98 -8.63 6.59
C GLN A 132 3.72 -9.68 5.50
N VAL A 133 3.22 -9.25 4.33
CA VAL A 133 3.01 -10.16 3.19
C VAL A 133 4.35 -10.72 2.68
N SER A 134 5.41 -9.91 2.65
CA SER A 134 6.76 -10.39 2.29
C SER A 134 7.24 -11.49 3.24
N THR A 135 7.06 -11.29 4.54
CA THR A 135 7.40 -12.27 5.57
C THR A 135 6.65 -13.60 5.36
N LEU A 136 5.33 -13.53 5.15
CA LEU A 136 4.49 -14.71 4.88
C LEU A 136 4.92 -15.46 3.60
N ILE A 137 5.28 -14.74 2.54
CA ILE A 137 5.78 -15.38 1.31
C ILE A 137 7.13 -16.06 1.57
N GLY A 138 7.98 -15.48 2.42
CA GLY A 138 9.21 -16.10 2.89
C GLY A 138 8.96 -17.44 3.60
N GLU A 139 7.99 -17.47 4.51
CA GLU A 139 7.55 -18.70 5.21
C GLU A 139 6.99 -19.74 4.24
N ILE A 140 6.11 -19.34 3.31
CA ILE A 140 5.54 -20.23 2.28
C ILE A 140 6.65 -20.81 1.40
N SER A 141 7.66 -20.02 1.03
CA SER A 141 8.80 -20.47 0.24
C SER A 141 9.64 -21.51 0.99
N ALA A 142 9.86 -21.31 2.30
CA ALA A 142 10.52 -22.27 3.16
C ALA A 142 9.71 -23.58 3.28
N ALA A 143 8.42 -23.50 3.61
CA ALA A 143 7.54 -24.66 3.71
C ALA A 143 7.42 -25.42 2.39
N SER A 144 7.36 -24.71 1.26
CA SER A 144 7.33 -25.34 -0.08
C SER A 144 8.61 -26.13 -0.37
N ARG A 145 9.78 -25.64 0.06
CA ARG A 145 11.05 -26.36 -0.10
C ARG A 145 11.08 -27.62 0.76
N GLU A 146 10.67 -27.52 2.01
CA GLU A 146 10.55 -28.66 2.92
C GLU A 146 9.59 -29.72 2.36
N GLN A 147 8.44 -29.29 1.85
CA GLN A 147 7.45 -30.19 1.23
C GLN A 147 8.01 -30.87 -0.02
N SER A 148 8.74 -30.16 -0.88
CA SER A 148 9.43 -30.77 -2.03
C SER A 148 10.41 -31.85 -1.59
N THR A 149 11.24 -31.60 -0.57
CA THR A 149 12.17 -32.61 -0.02
C THR A 149 11.41 -33.80 0.58
N GLY A 150 10.30 -33.57 1.29
CA GLY A 150 9.45 -34.65 1.80
C GLY A 150 8.84 -35.50 0.69
N ILE A 151 8.42 -34.89 -0.41
CA ILE A 151 7.89 -35.61 -1.58
C ILE A 151 8.98 -36.44 -2.26
N GLU A 152 10.21 -35.96 -2.34
CA GLU A 152 11.34 -36.75 -2.86
C GLU A 152 11.58 -38.01 -2.01
N GLN A 153 11.55 -37.89 -0.68
CA GLN A 153 11.68 -39.02 0.23
C GLN A 153 10.53 -40.03 0.08
N VAL A 154 9.28 -39.53 -0.05
CA VAL A 154 8.11 -40.39 -0.31
C VAL A 154 8.25 -41.14 -1.63
N ASN A 155 8.72 -40.47 -2.69
CA ASN A 155 8.97 -41.13 -3.98
C ASN A 155 10.00 -42.25 -3.86
N GLN A 156 11.12 -42.01 -3.14
CA GLN A 156 12.12 -43.05 -2.90
C GLN A 156 11.54 -44.25 -2.15
N ALA A 157 10.73 -44.01 -1.10
CA ALA A 157 10.07 -45.08 -0.37
C ALA A 157 9.09 -45.88 -1.25
N ILE A 158 8.33 -45.21 -2.12
CA ILE A 158 7.43 -45.86 -3.07
C ILE A 158 8.20 -46.75 -4.05
N THR A 159 9.34 -46.28 -4.58
CA THR A 159 10.20 -47.10 -5.45
C THR A 159 10.68 -48.36 -4.73
N GLN A 160 11.16 -48.24 -3.49
CA GLN A 160 11.60 -49.39 -2.69
C GLN A 160 10.47 -50.38 -2.39
N ILE A 161 9.27 -49.87 -2.06
CA ILE A 161 8.09 -50.72 -1.87
C ILE A 161 7.73 -51.45 -3.17
N GLY A 162 7.83 -50.77 -4.31
CA GLY A 162 7.63 -51.37 -5.63
C GLY A 162 8.61 -52.52 -5.89
N GLU A 163 9.89 -52.31 -5.62
CA GLU A 163 10.94 -53.35 -5.75
C GLU A 163 10.69 -54.55 -4.84
N ALA A 164 10.38 -54.31 -3.55
CA ALA A 164 10.08 -55.38 -2.60
C ALA A 164 8.81 -56.15 -2.99
N THR A 165 7.79 -55.46 -3.51
CA THR A 165 6.55 -56.08 -4.01
C THR A 165 6.84 -56.99 -5.21
N GLN A 166 7.69 -56.52 -6.14
CA GLN A 166 8.11 -57.31 -7.30
C GLN A 166 8.92 -58.54 -6.87
N GLN A 167 9.82 -58.40 -5.90
CA GLN A 167 10.59 -59.50 -5.33
C GLN A 167 9.69 -60.53 -4.63
N ASN A 168 8.69 -60.08 -3.88
CA ASN A 168 7.71 -60.96 -3.25
C ASN A 168 6.92 -61.76 -4.29
N ALA A 169 6.54 -61.14 -5.41
CA ALA A 169 5.87 -61.85 -6.50
C ALA A 169 6.76 -62.96 -7.10
N THR A 170 8.06 -62.69 -7.27
CA THR A 170 9.03 -63.71 -7.72
C THR A 170 9.15 -64.84 -6.69
N LEU A 171 9.30 -64.52 -5.41
CA LEU A 171 9.39 -65.52 -4.34
C LEU A 171 8.15 -66.42 -4.27
N ILE A 172 6.95 -65.84 -4.44
CA ILE A 172 5.70 -66.60 -4.49
C ILE A 172 5.69 -67.53 -5.70
N SER A 173 6.08 -67.05 -6.88
CA SER A 173 6.17 -67.89 -8.08
C SER A 173 7.16 -69.04 -7.91
N ASP A 174 8.30 -68.80 -7.28
CA ASP A 174 9.30 -69.83 -6.96
C ASP A 174 8.75 -70.85 -5.96
N ALA A 175 8.03 -70.38 -4.94
CA ALA A 175 7.39 -71.24 -3.94
C ALA A 175 6.28 -72.12 -4.56
N GLU A 176 5.48 -71.57 -5.48
CA GLU A 176 4.49 -72.34 -6.24
C GLU A 176 5.17 -73.45 -7.07
N ARG A 177 6.27 -73.13 -7.76
CA ARG A 177 7.05 -74.13 -8.52
C ARG A 177 7.61 -75.23 -7.59
N ALA A 178 8.15 -74.85 -6.44
CA ALA A 178 8.66 -75.80 -5.45
C ALA A 178 7.54 -76.70 -4.88
N ALA A 179 6.36 -76.13 -4.60
CA ALA A 179 5.20 -76.87 -4.14
C ALA A 179 4.72 -77.90 -5.17
N VAL A 180 4.70 -77.53 -6.45
CA VAL A 180 4.38 -78.46 -7.56
C VAL A 180 5.41 -79.60 -7.63
N ALA A 181 6.71 -79.27 -7.58
CA ALA A 181 7.77 -80.28 -7.61
C ALA A 181 7.66 -81.27 -6.44
N LEU A 182 7.45 -80.76 -5.21
CA LEU A 182 7.27 -81.59 -4.01
C LEU A 182 6.04 -82.49 -4.12
N ARG A 183 4.92 -81.98 -4.64
CA ARG A 183 3.71 -82.77 -4.88
C ARG A 183 3.98 -83.91 -5.87
N ASP A 184 4.65 -83.62 -6.97
CA ASP A 184 4.95 -84.61 -8.01
C ASP A 184 5.91 -85.69 -7.47
N GLN A 185 6.89 -85.31 -6.64
CA GLN A 185 7.80 -86.25 -5.97
C GLN A 185 7.11 -87.12 -4.91
N ALA A 186 6.17 -86.55 -4.16
CA ALA A 186 5.34 -87.30 -3.23
C ALA A 186 4.44 -88.32 -3.97
N ALA A 187 3.89 -87.96 -5.13
CA ALA A 187 3.12 -88.87 -5.98
C ALA A 187 3.98 -90.05 -6.48
N GLN A 188 5.21 -89.77 -6.96
CA GLN A 188 6.16 -90.82 -7.37
C GLN A 188 6.53 -91.77 -6.22
N LEU A 189 6.77 -91.23 -5.02
CA LEU A 189 7.06 -92.04 -3.84
C LEU A 189 5.85 -92.92 -3.46
N SER A 190 4.63 -92.37 -3.49
CA SER A 190 3.41 -93.13 -3.22
C SER A 190 3.22 -94.28 -4.24
N GLU A 191 3.49 -94.02 -5.52
CA GLU A 191 3.43 -95.03 -6.57
C GLU A 191 4.47 -96.14 -6.33
N ALA A 192 5.71 -95.78 -6.01
CA ALA A 192 6.77 -96.74 -5.70
C ALA A 192 6.43 -97.64 -4.49
N VAL A 193 5.83 -97.08 -3.43
CA VAL A 193 5.40 -97.85 -2.26
C VAL A 193 4.21 -98.76 -2.58
N SER A 194 3.31 -98.37 -3.49
CA SER A 194 2.12 -99.17 -3.84
C SER A 194 2.42 -100.54 -4.46
N VAL A 195 3.62 -100.72 -5.03
CA VAL A 195 4.10 -102.00 -5.58
C VAL A 195 4.38 -103.02 -4.47
N PHE A 196 4.70 -102.55 -3.25
CA PHE A 196 4.94 -103.43 -2.11
C PHE A 196 3.63 -103.98 -1.56
N ARG A 197 3.32 -105.24 -1.88
CA ARG A 197 2.23 -105.99 -1.25
C ARG A 197 2.64 -106.45 0.14
N LEU A 198 1.99 -105.92 1.16
CA LEU A 198 2.08 -106.43 2.52
C LEU A 198 1.38 -107.79 2.59
N ALA A 199 2.10 -108.81 3.06
CA ALA A 199 1.47 -110.08 3.42
C ALA A 199 0.42 -109.78 4.50
N ARG A 200 -0.83 -110.20 4.28
CA ARG A 200 -1.87 -110.14 5.31
C ARG A 200 -1.39 -110.99 6.48
N ASP A 201 -1.22 -110.38 7.65
CA ASP A 201 -1.16 -111.13 8.89
C ASP A 201 -2.49 -111.87 9.05
N ALA A 202 -2.35 -113.17 9.29
CA ALA A 202 -3.42 -114.17 9.39
C ALA A 202 -4.27 -114.02 10.65
#